data_AF-A0A962Z297-F1
#
_entry.id   AF-A0A962Z297-F1
#
_cell.length_a   1.000
_cell.length_b   1.000
_cell.length_c   1.000
_cell.angle_alpha   90.00
_cell.angle_beta   90.00
_cell.angle_gamma   90.00
#
_symmetry.space_group_name_H-M   'P 1'
#
loop_
_entity.id
_entity.type
_entity.pdbx_description
1 polymer ?
#
loop_
_entity_poly.entity_id
_entity_poly.type
_entity_poly.pdbx_seq_one_letter_code
_entity_poly.pdbx_strand_id
1 'polypeptide(L)'
;MPNPIPTPLQNWLDAFNALKQKLLESGFKITPSNAREALETLTRRYVTSAPEIPLVQDDMVPGNRYSVPVRIYHPQPEEALPLLLLAHGGGHMAGSLSLYDPIARRL
;
A
#
# COMPACT_ATOMS: atom_id res chain seq x y z
N MET A 1 -1.24 -21.24 -24.09
CA MET A 1 -1.86 -21.64 -22.80
C MET A 1 -1.52 -20.54 -21.80
N PRO A 2 -2.42 -20.11 -20.90
CA PRO A 2 -2.05 -19.18 -19.85
C PRO A 2 -0.91 -19.80 -19.02
N ASN A 3 0.09 -18.99 -18.67
CA ASN A 3 1.19 -19.45 -17.82
C ASN A 3 0.62 -19.94 -16.48
N PRO A 4 1.11 -21.06 -15.94
CA PRO A 4 0.66 -21.53 -14.63
C PRO A 4 0.99 -20.49 -13.55
N ILE A 5 0.09 -20.35 -12.57
CA ILE A 5 0.31 -19.48 -11.40
C ILE A 5 1.59 -19.95 -10.69
N PRO A 6 2.52 -19.04 -10.33
CA PRO A 6 3.72 -19.43 -9.58
C PRO A 6 3.37 -20.15 -8.28
N THR A 7 4.06 -21.25 -7.97
CA THR A 7 3.80 -22.07 -6.78
C THR A 7 3.68 -21.27 -5.47
N PRO A 8 4.56 -20.28 -5.18
CA PRO A 8 4.41 -19.48 -3.97
C PRO A 8 3.10 -18.70 -3.90
N LEU A 9 2.62 -18.18 -5.04
CA LEU A 9 1.35 -17.46 -5.12
C LEU A 9 0.17 -18.43 -5.00
N GLN A 10 0.24 -19.62 -5.59
CA GLN A 10 -0.79 -20.64 -5.44
C GLN A 10 -0.94 -21.07 -3.97
N ASN A 11 0.18 -21.36 -3.29
CA ASN A 11 0.17 -21.73 -1.87
C ASN A 11 -0.43 -20.63 -0.99
N TRP A 12 -0.13 -19.36 -1.30
CA TRP A 12 -0.71 -18.22 -0.59
C TRP A 12 -2.23 -18.12 -0.82
N LEU A 13 -2.69 -18.28 -2.07
CA LEU A 13 -4.11 -18.25 -2.42
C LEU A 13 -4.89 -19.34 -1.70
N ASP A 14 -4.35 -20.56 -1.64
CA ASP A 14 -4.99 -21.69 -0.95
C ASP A 14 -5.16 -21.40 0.55
N ALA A 15 -4.10 -20.89 1.20
CA ALA A 15 -4.14 -20.52 2.61
C ALA A 15 -5.10 -19.34 2.88
N PHE A 16 -5.09 -18.31 2.02
CA PHE A 16 -5.96 -17.15 2.13
C PHE A 16 -7.44 -17.53 1.95
N ASN A 17 -7.74 -18.39 0.97
CA ASN A 17 -9.10 -18.86 0.72
C ASN A 17 -9.63 -19.70 1.90
N ALA A 18 -8.79 -20.57 2.48
CA ALA A 18 -9.16 -21.32 3.68
C ALA A 18 -9.44 -20.41 4.89
N LEU A 19 -8.61 -19.38 5.09
CA LEU A 19 -8.83 -18.37 6.15
C LEU A 19 -10.13 -17.60 5.93
N LYS A 20 -10.38 -17.16 4.69
CA LYS A 20 -11.59 -16.41 4.34
C LYS A 20 -12.85 -17.23 4.65
N GLN A 21 -12.87 -18.52 4.31
CA GLN A 21 -14.03 -19.38 4.60
C GLN A 21 -14.29 -19.48 6.11
N LYS A 22 -13.25 -19.73 6.91
CA LYS A 22 -13.37 -19.78 8.38
C LYS A 22 -13.90 -18.48 8.98
N LEU A 23 -13.50 -17.33 8.44
CA LEU A 23 -14.02 -16.03 8.89
C LEU A 23 -15.51 -15.89 8.55
N LEU A 24 -15.93 -16.28 7.33
CA LEU A 24 -17.34 -16.23 6.96
C LEU A 24 -18.19 -17.17 7.84
N GLU A 25 -17.71 -18.39 8.10
CA GLU A 25 -18.37 -19.37 8.97
C GLU A 25 -18.47 -18.90 10.43
N SER A 26 -17.51 -18.10 10.92
CA SER A 26 -17.58 -17.51 12.26
C SER A 26 -18.53 -16.32 12.39
N GLY A 27 -19.20 -15.94 11.29
CA GLY A 27 -20.10 -14.78 11.26
C GLY A 27 -19.35 -13.45 11.13
N PHE A 28 -18.09 -13.46 10.70
CA PHE A 28 -17.33 -12.24 10.45
C PHE A 28 -18.06 -11.35 9.44
N LYS A 29 -18.23 -10.07 9.79
CA LYS A 29 -18.82 -9.06 8.91
C LYS A 29 -17.73 -8.20 8.28
N ILE A 30 -17.75 -8.10 6.96
CA ILE A 30 -16.87 -7.19 6.24
C ILE A 30 -17.32 -5.75 6.50
N THR A 31 -16.36 -4.89 6.86
CA THR A 31 -16.58 -3.47 7.13
C THR A 31 -15.49 -2.66 6.47
N PRO A 32 -15.69 -1.35 6.21
CA PRO A 32 -14.63 -0.50 5.68
C PRO A 32 -13.38 -0.49 6.57
N SER A 33 -13.53 -0.52 7.90
CA SER A 33 -12.41 -0.53 8.84
C SER A 33 -11.56 -1.79 8.70
N ASN A 34 -12.17 -2.98 8.72
CA ASN A 34 -11.42 -4.22 8.57
C ASN A 34 -10.87 -4.42 7.14
N ALA A 35 -11.48 -3.82 6.11
CA ALA A 35 -10.91 -3.78 4.77
C ALA A 35 -9.62 -2.92 4.72
N ARG A 36 -9.60 -1.78 5.41
CA ARG A 36 -8.39 -0.93 5.57
C ARG A 36 -7.27 -1.71 6.28
N GLU A 37 -7.59 -2.35 7.40
CA GLU A 37 -6.64 -3.14 8.19
C GLU A 37 -6.12 -4.37 7.43
N ALA A 38 -6.97 -5.03 6.64
CA ALA A 38 -6.58 -6.17 5.82
C ALA A 38 -5.56 -5.76 4.76
N LEU A 39 -5.79 -4.64 4.05
CA LEU A 39 -4.83 -4.14 3.07
C LEU A 39 -3.50 -3.74 3.74
N GLU A 40 -3.56 -3.06 4.89
CA GLU A 40 -2.37 -2.69 5.64
C GLU A 40 -1.55 -3.89 6.08
N THR A 41 -2.23 -4.92 6.59
CA THR A 41 -1.58 -6.16 7.04
C THR A 41 -0.94 -6.94 5.90
N LEU A 42 -1.62 -7.02 4.76
CA LEU A 42 -1.05 -7.64 3.56
C LEU A 42 0.19 -6.89 3.07
N THR A 43 0.10 -5.56 2.92
CA THR A 43 1.23 -4.76 2.44
C THR A 43 2.42 -4.84 3.40
N ARG A 44 2.20 -4.66 4.71
CA ARG A 44 3.26 -4.78 5.72
C ARG A 44 3.92 -6.16 5.74
N ARG A 45 3.17 -7.22 5.44
CA ARG A 45 3.68 -8.60 5.43
C ARG A 45 4.55 -8.88 4.20
N TYR A 46 4.20 -8.34 3.04
CA TYR A 46 4.79 -8.75 1.76
C TYR A 46 5.66 -7.69 1.10
N VAL A 47 5.58 -6.42 1.49
CA VAL A 47 6.53 -5.38 1.08
C VAL A 47 7.65 -5.33 2.11
N THR A 48 8.70 -6.11 1.85
CA THR A 48 9.75 -6.42 2.83
C THR A 48 10.98 -5.52 2.74
N SER A 49 11.04 -4.58 1.79
CA SER A 49 12.12 -3.62 1.73
C SER A 49 11.67 -2.23 1.33
N ALA A 50 12.34 -1.26 1.94
CA ALA A 50 12.15 0.17 1.78
C ALA A 50 13.55 0.79 1.69
N PRO A 51 13.99 1.24 0.49
CA PRO A 51 15.27 1.93 0.37
C PRO A 51 15.32 3.19 1.24
N GLU A 52 16.50 3.47 1.80
CA GLU A 52 16.75 4.77 2.40
C GLU A 52 16.77 5.84 1.31
N ILE A 53 16.10 6.95 1.57
CA ILE A 53 16.03 8.11 0.67
C ILE A 53 16.61 9.31 1.44
N PRO A 54 17.57 10.06 0.88
CA PRO A 54 18.24 11.16 1.57
C PRO A 54 17.31 12.20 2.20
N LEU A 55 16.16 12.49 1.57
CA LEU A 55 15.13 13.35 2.14
C LEU A 55 13.76 12.72 1.97
N VAL A 56 13.07 12.55 3.11
CA VAL A 56 11.65 12.20 3.18
C VAL A 56 10.97 13.22 4.08
N GLN A 57 9.99 13.93 3.54
CA GLN A 57 9.30 15.00 4.24
C GLN A 57 7.79 14.88 4.08
N ASP A 58 7.07 15.00 5.19
CA ASP A 58 5.61 15.16 5.16
C ASP A 58 5.25 16.63 5.02
N ASP A 59 4.22 16.92 4.22
CA ASP A 59 3.71 18.27 4.00
C ASP A 59 2.19 18.26 3.72
N MET A 60 1.60 19.44 3.65
CA MET A 60 0.19 19.67 3.37
C MET A 60 0.03 20.56 2.14
N VAL A 61 -0.54 20.01 1.06
CA VAL A 61 -0.87 20.80 -0.13
C VAL A 61 -2.25 21.45 0.06
N PRO A 62 -2.39 22.79 -0.07
CA PRO A 62 -3.68 23.45 0.00
C PRO A 62 -4.63 22.93 -1.09
N GLY A 63 -5.78 22.42 -0.68
CA GLY A 63 -6.86 22.01 -1.58
C GLY A 63 -8.08 22.91 -1.44
N ASN A 64 -9.01 22.82 -2.40
CA ASN A 64 -10.20 23.69 -2.44
C ASN A 64 -11.11 23.55 -1.19
N ARG A 65 -11.24 22.32 -0.66
CA ARG A 65 -12.10 22.04 0.51
C ARG A 65 -11.32 21.65 1.76
N TYR A 66 -10.21 20.93 1.58
CA TYR A 66 -9.33 20.45 2.65
C TYR A 66 -7.90 20.45 2.14
N SER A 67 -6.92 20.69 3.03
CA SER A 67 -5.52 20.44 2.73
C SER A 67 -5.29 18.93 2.59
N VAL A 68 -4.47 18.55 1.61
CA VAL A 68 -4.17 17.15 1.28
C VAL A 68 -2.79 16.81 1.84
N PRO A 69 -2.66 15.81 2.74
CA PRO A 69 -1.36 15.37 3.20
C PRO A 69 -0.60 14.70 2.06
N VAL A 70 0.67 15.06 1.93
CA VAL A 70 1.60 14.48 0.96
C VAL A 70 2.88 14.06 1.67
N ARG A 71 3.60 13.10 1.07
CA ARG A 71 4.96 12.75 1.45
C ARG A 71 5.86 12.93 0.24
N ILE A 72 6.90 13.72 0.41
CA ILE A 72 7.89 14.05 -0.62
C ILE A 72 9.10 13.15 -0.41
N TYR A 73 9.53 12.49 -1.47
CA TYR A 73 10.75 11.68 -1.51
C TYR A 73 11.72 12.35 -2.48
N HIS A 74 12.89 12.77 -2.00
CA HIS A 74 13.90 13.42 -2.84
C HIS A 74 15.23 12.65 -2.77
N PRO A 75 15.60 11.93 -3.85
CA PRO A 75 16.80 11.09 -3.84
C PRO A 75 18.12 11.87 -3.93
N GLN A 76 18.09 13.10 -4.45
CA GLN A 76 19.28 13.98 -4.60
C GLN A 76 18.91 15.45 -4.28
N PRO A 77 18.80 15.86 -3.00
CA PRO A 77 18.25 17.17 -2.60
C PRO A 77 18.97 18.41 -3.15
N GLU A 78 20.20 18.26 -3.64
CA GLU A 78 21.02 19.33 -4.21
C GLU A 78 20.75 19.56 -5.72
N GLU A 79 19.91 18.74 -6.34
CA GLU A 79 19.63 18.78 -7.79
C GLU A 79 18.14 18.92 -8.08
N ALA A 80 17.79 19.74 -9.07
CA ALA A 80 16.41 19.84 -9.54
C ALA A 80 16.06 18.61 -10.41
N LEU A 81 15.09 17.81 -9.96
CA LEU A 81 14.67 16.57 -10.63
C LEU A 81 13.26 16.69 -11.25
N PRO A 82 12.93 15.88 -12.27
CA PRO A 82 11.54 15.68 -12.70
C PRO A 82 10.66 15.16 -11.55
N LEU A 83 9.40 15.59 -11.52
CA LEU A 83 8.45 15.20 -10.48
C LEU A 83 7.59 14.01 -10.91
N LEU A 84 7.46 13.02 -10.03
CA LEU A 84 6.47 11.95 -10.13
C LEU A 84 5.40 12.16 -9.05
N LEU A 85 4.13 12.24 -9.47
CA LEU A 85 2.99 12.27 -8.55
C LEU A 85 2.40 10.86 -8.41
N LEU A 86 2.58 10.24 -7.24
CA LEU A 86 1.97 8.96 -6.91
C LEU A 86 0.66 9.16 -6.15
N ALA A 87 -0.46 8.81 -6.78
CA ALA A 87 -1.74 8.62 -6.10
C ALA A 87 -1.90 7.14 -5.74
N HIS A 88 -2.02 6.84 -4.45
CA HIS A 88 -2.04 5.45 -3.99
C HIS A 88 -3.33 4.70 -4.35
N GLY A 89 -3.24 3.37 -4.42
CA GLY A 89 -4.37 2.48 -4.68
C GLY A 89 -5.24 2.21 -3.43
N GLY A 90 -5.99 1.11 -3.43
CA GLY A 90 -6.90 0.76 -2.33
C GLY A 90 -8.37 1.11 -2.59
N GLY A 91 -8.74 1.30 -3.86
CA GLY A 91 -10.14 1.46 -4.29
C GLY A 91 -10.84 2.70 -3.71
N HIS A 92 -10.08 3.76 -3.43
CA HIS A 92 -10.54 4.98 -2.76
C HIS A 92 -11.13 4.77 -1.34
N MET A 93 -11.01 3.56 -0.79
CA MET A 93 -11.49 3.21 0.55
C MET A 93 -10.34 2.91 1.51
N ALA A 94 -9.28 2.26 1.04
CA ALA A 94 -8.13 1.84 1.85
C ALA A 94 -6.83 2.46 1.33
N GLY A 95 -5.75 2.31 2.11
CA GLY A 95 -4.46 2.95 1.83
C GLY A 95 -4.19 4.14 2.73
N SER A 96 -2.92 4.49 2.82
CA SER A 96 -2.38 5.65 3.54
C SER A 96 -0.95 5.93 3.06
N LEU A 97 -0.41 7.11 3.39
CA LEU A 97 1.01 7.42 3.16
C LEU A 97 1.92 6.36 3.81
N SER A 98 1.65 6.00 5.07
CA SER A 98 2.42 4.99 5.81
C SER A 98 2.38 3.61 5.17
N LEU A 99 1.24 3.19 4.63
CA LEU A 99 1.09 1.89 3.96
C LEU A 99 1.93 1.83 2.67
N TYR A 100 1.95 2.93 1.91
CA TYR A 100 2.63 3.01 0.62
C TYR A 100 4.08 3.47 0.71
N ASP A 101 4.54 3.93 1.87
CA ASP A 101 5.91 4.40 2.09
C ASP A 101 7.01 3.46 1.57
N PRO A 102 7.03 2.16 1.91
CA PRO A 102 8.07 1.25 1.41
C PRO A 102 7.99 1.00 -0.10
N ILE A 103 6.82 1.21 -0.72
CA ILE A 103 6.63 1.07 -2.17
C ILE A 103 7.12 2.34 -2.87
N ALA A 104 6.74 3.52 -2.37
CA ALA A 104 7.08 4.81 -2.95
C ALA A 104 8.59 5.07 -2.97
N ARG A 105 9.33 4.57 -1.95
CA ARG A 105 10.80 4.64 -1.88
C ARG A 105 11.54 3.85 -2.98
N ARG A 106 10.83 3.05 -3.80
CA ARG A 106 11.41 2.21 -4.87
C ARG A 106 11.18 2.79 -6.26
N LEU A 107 10.45 3.89 -6.35
CA LEU A 107 10.19 4.65 -7.58
C LEU A 107 11.31 5.66 -7.81
#